data_AF-A0A7J9EB44-F1
#
_entry.id   AF-A0A7J9EB44-F1
#
_cell.length_a   1.000
_cell.length_b   1.000
_cell.length_c   1.000
_cell.angle_alpha   90.00
_cell.angle_beta   90.00
_cell.angle_gamma   90.00
#
_symmetry.space_group_name_H-M   'P 1'
#
loop_
_entity.id
_entity.type
_entity.pdbx_description
1 polymer ?
#
loop_
_entity_poly.entity_id
_entity_poly.type
_entity_poly.pdbx_seq_one_letter_code
_entity_poly.pdbx_strand_id
1 'polypeptide(L)' 'MARTMVVKLLGWKIRIHTLSNRIYHLRKPSTPVSIMDLENDHFLVKFQKLMDYIWALLERPWIVFEQYLTIQP' A
#
# COMPACT_ATOMS: atom_id res chain seq x y z
N MET A 1 -17.29 -7.65 0.52
CA MET A 1 -16.48 -6.61 -0.18
C MET A 1 -15.06 -6.70 0.34
N ALA A 2 -14.11 -7.11 -0.49
CA ALA A 2 -12.71 -7.19 -0.11
C ALA A 2 -12.14 -5.75 -0.02
N ARG A 3 -11.62 -5.38 1.16
CA ARG A 3 -10.98 -4.08 1.43
C ARG A 3 -9.47 -4.23 1.25
N THR A 4 -9.09 -4.72 0.08
CA THR A 4 -7.72 -5.10 -0.26
C THR A 4 -7.30 -4.34 -1.49
N MET A 5 -6.03 -3.99 -1.56
CA MET A 5 -5.43 -3.41 -2.75
C MET A 5 -4.05 -3.99 -2.96
N VAL A 6 -3.70 -4.23 -4.22
CA VAL A 6 -2.37 -4.65 -4.61
C VAL A 6 -1.56 -3.40 -4.92
N VAL A 7 -0.38 -3.32 -4.33
CA VAL A 7 0.54 -2.20 -4.46
C VAL A 7 1.86 -2.73 -5.00
N LYS A 8 2.42 -2.05 -6.00
CA LYS A 8 3.72 -2.39 -6.57
C LYS A 8 4.52 -1.13 -6.84
N LEU A 9 5.80 -1.15 -6.51
CA LEU A 9 6.71 -0.05 -6.80
C LEU A 9 7.15 -0.13 -8.27
N LEU A 10 7.00 0.95 -9.02
CA LEU A 10 7.54 1.04 -10.37
C LEU A 10 9.06 1.21 -10.32
N GLY A 11 9.77 0.45 -11.15
CA GLY A 11 11.20 0.63 -11.40
C GLY A 11 12.15 0.00 -10.37
N TRP A 12 11.74 -0.22 -9.11
CA TRP A 12 12.64 -0.68 -8.04
C TRP A 12 12.06 -1.84 -7.22
N LYS A 13 12.96 -2.72 -6.76
CA LYS A 13 12.63 -3.77 -5.77
C LYS A 13 12.79 -3.23 -4.37
N ILE A 14 11.80 -3.44 -3.52
CA ILE A 14 11.80 -3.00 -2.13
C ILE A 14 11.38 -4.15 -1.22
N ARG A 15 12.02 -4.29 -0.06
CA ARG A 15 11.58 -5.26 0.94
C ARG A 15 10.24 -4.84 1.55
N ILE A 16 9.38 -5.82 1.83
CA ILE A 16 8.08 -5.61 2.48
C ILE A 16 8.18 -4.75 3.74
N HIS A 17 9.21 -4.94 4.56
CA HIS A 17 9.34 -4.20 5.82
C HIS A 17 9.53 -2.69 5.58
N THR A 18 10.35 -2.32 4.58
CA THR A 18 10.59 -0.94 4.21
C THR A 18 9.33 -0.30 3.62
N LEU A 19 8.63 -1.05 2.75
CA LEU A 19 7.37 -0.59 2.17
C LEU A 19 6.30 -0.40 3.26
N SER A 20 6.13 -1.38 4.15
CA SER A 20 5.19 -1.33 5.26
C SER A 20 5.44 -0.12 6.15
N ASN A 21 6.69 0.08 6.59
CA ASN A 21 7.02 1.22 7.43
C ASN A 21 6.72 2.56 6.72
N ARG A 22 6.97 2.64 5.42
CA ARG A 22 6.68 3.84 4.63
C ARG A 22 5.18 4.07 4.44
N ILE A 23 4.40 3.03 4.16
CA ILE A 23 2.94 3.11 4.07
C ILE A 23 2.37 3.56 5.43
N TYR A 24 2.82 2.98 6.54
CA TYR A 24 2.43 3.41 7.87
C TYR A 24 2.75 4.89 8.14
N HIS A 25 3.92 5.37 7.70
CA HIS A 25 4.32 6.77 7.82
C HIS A 25 3.51 7.72 6.93
N LEU A 26 3.25 7.35 5.67
CA LEU A 26 2.51 8.18 4.72
C LEU A 26 1.03 8.27 5.06
N ARG A 27 0.43 7.14 5.44
CA ARG A 27 -1.01 7.02 5.58
C ARG A 27 -1.53 7.16 7.00
N LYS A 28 -0.69 6.99 8.02
CA LYS A 28 -1.09 6.96 9.44
C LYS A 28 -2.50 6.38 9.63
N PRO A 29 -2.74 5.15 9.15
CA PRO A 29 -4.09 4.61 9.11
C PRO A 29 -4.66 4.54 10.53
N SER A 30 -5.95 4.88 10.66
CA SER A 30 -6.62 4.88 11.97
C SER A 30 -6.74 3.47 12.55
N THR A 31 -6.62 2.45 11.70
CA THR A 31 -6.65 1.04 12.07
C THR A 31 -5.41 0.31 11.56
N PRO A 32 -4.95 -0.75 12.23
CA PRO A 32 -3.84 -1.55 11.75
C PRO A 32 -4.16 -2.15 10.37
N VAL A 33 -3.26 -1.94 9.42
CA VAL A 33 -3.32 -2.52 8.08
C VAL A 33 -2.45 -3.77 8.03
N SER A 34 -2.99 -4.83 7.43
CA SER A 34 -2.23 -6.06 7.19
C SER A 34 -1.59 -5.96 5.82
N ILE A 35 -0.27 -6.13 5.76
CA ILE A 35 0.50 -6.06 4.52
C ILE A 35 1.09 -7.46 4.31
N MET A 36 0.80 -8.05 3.16
CA MET A 36 1.30 -9.36 2.76
C MET A 36 2.17 -9.19 1.52
N ASP A 37 3.27 -9.91 1.48
CA ASP A 37 4.14 -9.97 0.31
C ASP A 37 3.53 -10.95 -0.68
N LEU A 38 3.50 -10.55 -1.94
CA LEU A 38 3.13 -11.37 -3.08
C LEU A 38 4.39 -11.52 -3.95
N GLU A 39 4.44 -12.58 -4.75
CA GLU A 39 5.54 -12.77 -5.68
C GLU A 39 5.67 -11.60 -6.69
N ASN A 40 6.88 -11.41 -7.22
CA ASN A 40 7.21 -10.37 -8.22
C ASN A 40 7.08 -8.92 -7.74
N ASP A 41 7.46 -8.66 -6.48
CA ASP A 41 7.47 -7.32 -5.87
C ASP A 41 6.07 -6.68 -5.81
N HIS A 42 5.04 -7.52 -5.70
CA HIS A 42 3.68 -7.08 -5.40
C HIS A 42 3.42 -7.19 -3.91
N PHE A 43 2.59 -6.32 -3.38
CA PHE A 43 2.23 -6.32 -1.96
C PHE A 43 0.73 -6.16 -1.84
N LEU A 44 0.10 -7.02 -1.04
CA LEU A 44 -1.31 -6.90 -0.74
C LEU A 44 -1.48 -6.10 0.54
N VAL A 45 -2.20 -4.99 0.48
CA VAL A 45 -2.56 -4.20 1.66
C VAL A 45 -4.04 -4.39 1.94
N LYS A 46 -4.34 -4.96 3.11
CA LYS A 46 -5.69 -5.20 3.61
C LYS A 46 -6.03 -4.19 4.70
N PHE A 47 -7.10 -3.44 4.46
CA PHE A 47 -7.65 -2.45 5.37
C PHE A 47 -8.78 -3.02 6.20
N GLN A 48 -8.79 -2.68 7.49
CA GLN A 48 -9.91 -3.03 8.36
C GLN A 48 -11.08 -2.07 8.16
N LYS A 49 -10.80 -0.77 8.04
CA LYS A 49 -11.80 0.27 7.85
C LYS A 49 -12.01 0.58 6.37
N LEU A 50 -13.26 0.60 5.92
CA LEU A 50 -13.61 0.96 4.54
C LEU A 50 -13.20 2.40 4.21
N MET A 51 -13.31 3.31 5.18
CA MET A 51 -12.89 4.69 4.99
C MET A 51 -11.39 4.77 4.69
N ASP A 52 -10.55 4.09 5.47
CA ASP A 52 -9.09 4.07 5.22
C ASP A 52 -8.76 3.53 3.82
N TYR A 53 -9.53 2.54 3.32
CA TYR A 53 -9.42 2.01 1.95
C TYR A 53 -9.86 2.99 0.86
N ILE A 54 -11.00 3.66 1.04
CA ILE A 54 -11.50 4.64 0.07
C ILE A 54 -10.54 5.83 -0.01
N TRP A 55 -10.06 6.30 1.14
CA TRP A 55 -9.06 7.37 1.18
C TRP A 55 -7.77 6.90 0.52
N ALA A 56 -7.32 5.68 0.79
CA ALA A 56 -6.18 5.02 0.14
C ALA A 56 -6.23 5.06 -1.39
N LEU A 57 -7.40 4.82 -1.98
CA LEU A 57 -7.66 4.88 -3.42
C LEU A 57 -7.80 6.30 -3.97
N LEU A 58 -8.40 7.22 -3.20
CA LEU A 58 -8.73 8.57 -3.67
C LEU A 58 -7.55 9.54 -3.58
N GLU A 59 -6.61 9.37 -2.65
CA GLU A 59 -5.41 10.22 -2.71
C GLU A 59 -4.54 9.85 -3.90
N ARG A 60 -3.77 10.86 -4.30
CA ARG A 60 -2.78 10.82 -5.36
C ARG A 60 -1.87 9.58 -5.26
N PRO A 61 -1.31 9.11 -6.39
CA PRO A 61 -0.44 7.95 -6.44
C PRO A 61 0.66 8.05 -5.38
N TRP A 62 0.84 6.99 -4.61
CA TRP A 62 1.76 7.03 -3.47
C TRP A 62 3.19 7.08 -4.00
N ILE A 63 3.96 8.06 -3.53
CA ILE A 63 5.36 8.21 -3.92
C ILE A 63 6.24 7.63 -2.80
N VAL A 64 7.01 6.61 -3.14
CA VAL A 64 7.96 5.95 -2.23
C VAL A 64 9.32 5.94 -2.92
N PHE A 65 10.34 6.53 -2.29
CA PHE A 65 11.67 6.71 -2.88
C PHE A 65 11.65 7.40 -4.26
N GLU A 66 10.85 8.45 -4.40
CA GLU A 66 10.70 9.18 -5.68
C GLU A 66 10.16 8.33 -6.83
N GLN A 67 9.69 7.11 -6.55
CA GLN A 67 9.02 6.21 -7.47
C GLN A 67 7.52 6.15 -7.18
N TYR A 68 6.73 5.96 -8.23
CA TYR A 68 5.29 5.80 -8.12
C TYR A 68 4.93 4.37 -7.72
N LEU A 69 3.97 4.25 -6.82
CA LEU A 69 3.28 2.99 -6.53
C LEU A 69 2.08 2.84 -7.47
N THR A 70 2.01 1.72 -8.17
CA THR A 70 0.79 1.31 -8.87
C THR A 70 -0.16 0.66 -7.88
N ILE A 71 -1.39 1.16 -7.85
CA ILE A 71 -2.45 0.66 -6.98
C ILE A 71 -3.48 -0.06 -7.85
N GLN A 72 -3.83 -1.29 -7.50
CA GLN A 72 -4.91 -2.06 -8.12
C GLN A 72 -5.93 -2.47 -7.05
N PRO A 73 -7.23 -2.19 -7.24
CA PRO A 73 -8.30 -2.59 -6.33
C PRO A 73 -8.63 -4.10 -6.41
#